data_AF-A0A3D8I9S5-F1
#
_entry.id   AF-A0A3D8I9S5-F1
#
_cell.length_a   1.000
_cell.length_b   1.000
_cell.length_c   1.000
_cell.angle_alpha   90.00
_cell.angle_beta   90.00
_cell.angle_gamma   90.00
#
_symmetry.space_group_name_H-M   'P 1'
#
loop_
_entity.id
_entity.type
_entity.pdbx_description
1 polymer ?
#
loop_
_entity_poly.entity_id
_entity_poly.type
_entity_poly.pdbx_seq_one_letter_code
_entity_poly.pdbx_strand_id
1 'polypeptide(L)'
;MLFVIIFFLPIVFTLSYFIWWLIYRKAFKSQKKISKFLVFIGGIGLIIFFYTPYSYNLQPSYHEFKEICKLDPEIYQSNGGKIDEEYYNKVLKYFDTDLDNMSNVRTLRISDDKKHFSYWFEKWIGDRIDFTFVLWFKDERATKDNIKKASLWVWWDQKRPIPLGNEGVGLYWGNTPINCGYFK
;
A
#
# COMPACT_ATOMS: atom_id res chain seq x y z
N MET A 1 -16.35 -22.03 -5.26
CA MET A 1 -16.26 -20.89 -6.19
C MET A 1 -17.61 -20.53 -6.83
N LEU A 2 -18.31 -21.46 -7.48
CA LEU A 2 -19.61 -21.22 -8.16
C LEU A 2 -20.72 -20.67 -7.23
N PHE A 3 -20.90 -21.24 -6.05
CA PHE A 3 -21.90 -20.76 -5.08
C PHE A 3 -21.65 -19.32 -4.60
N VAL A 4 -20.39 -18.95 -4.37
CA VAL A 4 -20.01 -17.59 -3.93
C VAL A 4 -20.29 -16.56 -5.02
N ILE A 5 -19.96 -16.89 -6.28
CA ILE A 5 -20.27 -16.04 -7.43
C ILE A 5 -21.79 -15.85 -7.55
N ILE A 6 -22.57 -16.92 -7.34
CA ILE A 6 -24.04 -16.87 -7.36
C ILE A 6 -24.62 -15.98 -6.25
N PHE A 7 -24.03 -15.91 -5.06
CA PHE A 7 -24.50 -15.03 -3.98
C PHE A 7 -24.03 -13.57 -4.11
N PHE A 8 -22.86 -13.34 -4.71
CA PHE A 8 -22.29 -12.00 -4.85
C PHE A 8 -22.88 -11.23 -6.04
N LEU A 9 -23.16 -11.92 -7.15
CA LEU A 9 -23.73 -11.29 -8.35
C LEU A 9 -25.07 -10.55 -8.10
N PRO A 10 -26.05 -11.11 -7.36
CA PRO A 10 -27.29 -10.41 -7.02
C PRO A 10 -27.02 -9.09 -6.31
N ILE A 11 -26.13 -9.08 -5.32
CA ILE A 11 -25.78 -7.88 -4.54
C ILE A 11 -25.21 -6.80 -5.48
N VAL A 12 -24.29 -7.17 -6.37
CA VAL A 12 -23.67 -6.23 -7.30
C VAL A 12 -24.69 -5.64 -8.29
N PHE A 13 -25.58 -6.46 -8.86
CA PHE A 13 -26.60 -5.97 -9.78
C PHE A 13 -27.69 -5.14 -9.06
N THR A 14 -28.02 -5.45 -7.81
CA THR A 14 -28.90 -4.62 -6.97
C THR A 14 -28.28 -3.24 -6.69
N LEU A 15 -26.99 -3.20 -6.35
CA LEU A 15 -26.25 -1.94 -6.17
C LEU A 15 -26.19 -1.12 -7.46
N SER A 16 -25.89 -1.77 -8.59
CA SER A 16 -25.90 -1.12 -9.91
C SER A 16 -27.27 -0.49 -10.23
N TYR A 17 -28.36 -1.23 -10.00
CA TYR A 17 -29.71 -0.73 -10.18
C TYR A 17 -29.98 0.51 -9.33
N PHE A 18 -29.59 0.47 -8.05
CA PHE A 18 -29.79 1.59 -7.13
C PHE A 18 -29.00 2.84 -7.53
N ILE A 19 -27.75 2.68 -7.97
CA ILE A 19 -26.92 3.78 -8.47
C ILE A 19 -27.58 4.44 -9.69
N TRP A 20 -27.99 3.63 -10.68
CA TRP A 20 -28.67 4.15 -11.86
C TRP A 20 -30.01 4.80 -11.53
N TRP A 21 -30.73 4.29 -10.53
CA TRP A 21 -31.98 4.89 -10.05
C TRP A 21 -31.75 6.32 -9.54
N LEU A 22 -30.73 6.52 -8.71
CA LEU A 22 -30.35 7.83 -8.20
C LEU A 22 -29.96 8.79 -9.33
N ILE A 23 -29.15 8.32 -10.29
CA ILE A 23 -28.73 9.12 -11.45
C ILE A 23 -29.94 9.54 -12.29
N TYR A 24 -30.83 8.60 -12.63
CA TYR A 24 -32.03 8.90 -13.42
C TYR A 24 -32.94 9.91 -12.74
N ARG A 25 -33.14 9.75 -11.43
CA ARG A 25 -33.94 10.65 -10.62
C ARG A 25 -33.35 12.06 -10.58
N LYS A 26 -32.02 12.19 -10.47
CA LYS A 26 -31.34 13.49 -10.38
C LYS A 26 -31.18 14.17 -11.73
N ALA A 27 -30.71 13.45 -12.75
CA ALA A 27 -30.38 14.01 -14.06
C ALA A 27 -31.62 14.23 -14.95
N PHE A 28 -32.59 13.32 -14.92
CA PHE A 28 -33.71 13.33 -15.85
C PHE A 28 -35.07 13.63 -15.19
N LYS A 29 -35.10 13.86 -13.86
CA LYS A 29 -36.33 14.05 -13.05
C LYS A 29 -37.43 13.01 -13.36
N SER A 30 -37.05 11.85 -13.87
CA SER A 30 -37.92 10.85 -14.46
C SER A 30 -38.08 9.67 -13.51
N GLN A 31 -39.32 9.19 -13.33
CA GLN A 31 -39.61 7.95 -12.61
C GLN A 31 -39.75 6.73 -13.55
N LYS A 32 -39.35 6.83 -14.82
CA LYS A 32 -39.47 5.72 -15.77
C LYS A 32 -38.55 4.55 -15.43
N LYS A 33 -38.94 3.35 -15.89
CA LYS A 33 -38.18 2.10 -15.74
C LYS A 33 -36.71 2.30 -16.17
N ILE A 34 -35.79 1.98 -15.26
CA ILE A 34 -34.35 2.02 -15.51
C ILE A 34 -34.00 1.01 -16.61
N SER A 35 -33.11 1.40 -17.52
CA SER A 35 -32.63 0.52 -18.58
C SER A 35 -31.90 -0.70 -18.00
N LYS A 36 -32.41 -1.91 -18.28
CA LYS A 36 -31.76 -3.17 -17.89
C LYS A 36 -30.33 -3.28 -18.44
N PHE A 37 -30.08 -2.73 -19.62
CA PHE A 37 -28.76 -2.69 -20.23
C PHE A 37 -27.76 -1.84 -19.43
N LEU A 38 -28.20 -0.67 -18.94
CA LEU A 38 -27.35 0.19 -18.10
C LEU A 38 -27.03 -0.47 -16.75
N VAL A 39 -28.01 -1.14 -16.14
CA VAL A 39 -27.80 -1.91 -14.91
C VAL A 39 -26.78 -3.02 -15.12
N PHE A 40 -26.81 -3.69 -16.27
CA PHE A 40 -25.84 -4.73 -16.61
C PHE A 40 -24.42 -4.17 -16.76
N ILE A 41 -24.24 -3.10 -17.55
CA ILE A 41 -22.93 -2.42 -17.71
C ILE A 41 -22.42 -1.90 -16.36
N GLY A 42 -23.29 -1.26 -15.57
CA GLY A 42 -22.95 -0.78 -14.24
C GLY A 42 -22.53 -1.92 -13.30
N GLY A 43 -23.18 -3.07 -13.42
CA GLY A 43 -22.82 -4.27 -12.65
C GLY A 43 -21.44 -4.79 -13.02
N ILE A 44 -21.13 -4.91 -14.32
CA ILE A 44 -19.78 -5.28 -14.78
C ILE A 44 -18.75 -4.27 -14.28
N GLY A 45 -19.04 -2.97 -14.39
CA GLY A 45 -18.17 -1.90 -13.89
C GLY A 45 -17.90 -2.02 -12.39
N LEU A 46 -18.91 -2.32 -11.58
CA LEU A 46 -18.76 -2.53 -10.14
C LEU A 46 -17.91 -3.77 -9.84
N ILE A 47 -18.12 -4.89 -10.56
CA ILE A 47 -17.28 -6.09 -10.41
C ILE A 47 -15.82 -5.74 -10.68
N ILE A 48 -15.54 -5.12 -11.83
CA ILE A 48 -14.19 -4.66 -12.18
C ILE A 48 -13.66 -3.77 -11.06
N PHE A 49 -14.44 -2.79 -10.60
CA PHE A 49 -14.02 -1.86 -9.55
C PHE A 49 -13.63 -2.55 -8.22
N PHE A 50 -14.41 -3.52 -7.77
CA PHE A 50 -14.14 -4.26 -6.53
C PHE A 50 -12.91 -5.17 -6.64
N TYR A 51 -12.70 -5.79 -7.80
CA TYR A 51 -11.61 -6.75 -7.99
C TYR A 51 -10.31 -6.11 -8.52
N THR A 52 -10.38 -4.92 -9.14
CA THR A 52 -9.20 -4.23 -9.67
C THR A 52 -8.49 -3.36 -8.62
N PRO A 53 -7.21 -3.00 -8.87
CA PRO A 53 -6.44 -2.08 -8.03
C PRO A 53 -7.05 -0.69 -7.83
N TYR A 54 -8.03 -0.28 -8.63
CA TYR A 54 -8.62 1.06 -8.54
C TYR A 54 -9.22 1.36 -7.16
N SER A 55 -9.75 0.34 -6.48
CA SER A 55 -10.27 0.46 -5.11
C SER A 55 -9.20 0.79 -4.06
N TYR A 56 -7.90 0.65 -4.36
CA TYR A 56 -6.82 1.04 -3.44
C TYR A 56 -6.82 2.54 -3.17
N ASN A 57 -7.02 3.35 -4.22
CA ASN A 57 -7.05 4.82 -4.11
C ASN A 57 -8.26 5.36 -3.33
N LEU A 58 -9.14 4.50 -2.83
CA LEU A 58 -10.19 4.92 -1.89
C LEU A 58 -9.80 4.72 -0.43
N GLN A 59 -8.68 4.04 -0.16
CA GLN A 59 -8.27 3.67 1.18
C GLN A 59 -7.22 4.67 1.70
N PRO A 60 -7.46 5.36 2.82
CA PRO A 60 -6.50 6.34 3.37
C PRO A 60 -5.10 5.75 3.59
N SER A 61 -5.01 4.52 4.10
CA SER A 61 -3.74 3.81 4.30
C SER A 61 -2.95 3.58 3.00
N TYR A 62 -3.63 3.47 1.85
CA TYR A 62 -2.95 3.30 0.58
C TYR A 62 -2.32 4.61 0.10
N HIS A 63 -2.97 5.76 0.36
CA HIS A 63 -2.39 7.06 0.09
C HIS A 63 -1.15 7.30 0.94
N GLU A 64 -1.23 7.00 2.24
CA GLU A 64 -0.09 7.08 3.15
C GLU A 64 1.06 6.18 2.69
N PHE A 65 0.78 4.92 2.36
CA PHE A 65 1.74 4.01 1.75
C PHE A 65 2.41 4.60 0.50
N LYS A 66 1.63 5.16 -0.43
CA LYS A 66 2.14 5.77 -1.66
C LYS A 66 3.05 6.97 -1.37
N GLU A 67 2.72 7.80 -0.39
CA GLU A 67 3.56 8.92 0.02
C GLU A 67 4.88 8.45 0.62
N ILE A 68 4.88 7.39 1.45
CA ILE A 68 6.11 6.80 1.97
C ILE A 68 6.95 6.20 0.84
N CYS A 69 6.33 5.53 -0.15
CA CYS A 69 7.06 4.96 -1.27
C CYS A 69 7.76 5.99 -2.17
N LYS A 70 7.36 7.27 -2.15
CA LYS A 70 8.13 8.33 -2.81
C LYS A 70 9.52 8.53 -2.19
N LEU A 71 9.74 8.04 -0.97
CA LEU A 71 11.01 8.08 -0.25
C LEU A 71 11.87 6.84 -0.48
N ASP A 72 11.42 5.85 -1.27
CA ASP A 72 12.29 4.78 -1.74
C ASP A 72 13.50 5.40 -2.46
N PRO A 73 14.75 5.02 -2.15
CA PRO A 73 15.93 5.68 -2.69
C PRO A 73 15.94 5.81 -4.22
N GLU A 74 15.50 4.78 -4.95
CA GLU A 74 15.48 4.79 -6.42
C GLU A 74 14.37 5.70 -6.95
N ILE A 75 13.18 5.64 -6.34
CA ILE A 75 12.04 6.50 -6.70
C ILE A 75 12.33 7.97 -6.34
N TYR A 76 12.95 8.22 -5.20
CA TYR A 76 13.30 9.56 -4.74
C TYR A 76 14.31 10.21 -5.69
N GLN A 77 15.34 9.45 -6.08
CA GLN A 77 16.36 9.90 -7.04
C GLN A 77 15.78 10.10 -8.45
N SER A 78 14.90 9.20 -8.93
CA SER A 78 14.28 9.35 -10.25
C SER A 78 13.39 10.59 -10.36
N ASN A 79 12.83 11.04 -9.24
CA ASN A 79 12.09 12.30 -9.12
C ASN A 79 13.00 13.55 -8.93
N GLY A 80 14.32 13.40 -9.07
CA GLY A 80 15.30 14.50 -8.96
C GLY A 80 15.78 14.79 -7.53
N GLY A 81 15.41 13.96 -6.56
CA GLY A 81 15.88 14.07 -5.18
C GLY A 81 17.35 13.65 -5.03
N LYS A 82 18.00 14.17 -3.99
CA LYS A 82 19.38 13.79 -3.62
C LYS A 82 19.38 13.03 -2.30
N ILE A 83 20.17 11.97 -2.22
CA ILE A 83 20.34 11.20 -0.99
C ILE A 83 21.37 11.93 -0.13
N ASP A 84 20.88 12.87 0.68
CA ASP A 84 21.65 13.74 1.56
C ASP A 84 21.00 13.82 2.96
N GLU A 85 21.48 14.74 3.80
CA GLU A 85 20.96 14.95 5.15
C GLU A 85 19.45 15.26 5.18
N GLU A 86 18.91 15.98 4.19
CA GLU A 86 17.48 16.28 4.11
C GLU A 86 16.68 14.98 3.87
N TYR A 87 17.15 14.14 2.96
CA TYR A 87 16.53 12.83 2.70
C TYR A 87 16.49 11.98 3.97
N TYR A 88 17.62 11.84 4.66
CA TYR A 88 17.69 11.01 5.87
C TYR A 88 16.74 11.53 6.95
N ASN A 89 16.72 12.82 7.21
CA ASN A 89 15.83 13.42 8.20
C ASN A 89 14.35 13.29 7.81
N LYS A 90 14.01 13.38 6.51
CA LYS A 90 12.64 13.17 6.02
C LYS A 90 12.13 11.75 6.30
N VAL A 91 12.99 10.74 6.13
CA VAL A 91 12.66 9.34 6.43
C VAL A 91 12.65 9.09 7.94
N LEU A 92 13.68 9.52 8.66
CA LEU A 92 13.82 9.28 10.11
C LEU A 92 12.70 9.92 10.92
N LYS A 93 12.10 11.02 10.43
CA LYS A 93 10.92 11.64 11.05
C LYS A 93 9.76 10.66 11.24
N TYR A 94 9.59 9.66 10.37
CA TYR A 94 8.56 8.63 10.57
C TYR A 94 8.82 7.76 11.80
N PHE A 95 10.06 7.70 12.28
CA PHE A 95 10.48 6.95 13.46
C PHE A 95 10.71 7.84 14.68
N ASP A 96 10.18 9.07 14.65
CA ASP A 96 10.25 10.03 15.75
C ASP A 96 11.71 10.36 16.15
N THR A 97 12.60 10.39 15.15
CA THR A 97 14.03 10.68 15.30
C THR A 97 14.55 11.48 14.10
N ASP A 98 15.80 11.92 14.19
CA ASP A 98 16.57 12.53 13.12
C ASP A 98 17.96 11.89 13.03
N LEU A 99 18.78 12.36 12.08
CA LEU A 99 20.09 11.82 11.79
C LEU A 99 21.11 12.02 12.92
N ASP A 100 20.96 13.08 13.71
CA ASP A 100 21.87 13.38 14.83
C ASP A 100 21.47 12.58 16.10
N ASN A 101 20.19 12.21 16.22
CA ASN A 101 19.63 11.49 17.38
C ASN A 101 19.39 10.00 17.15
N MET A 102 19.61 9.49 15.93
CA MET A 102 19.24 8.12 15.55
C MET A 102 19.87 7.01 16.41
N SER A 103 21.04 7.27 16.99
CA SER A 103 21.75 6.35 17.89
C SER A 103 21.04 6.14 19.23
N ASN A 104 20.17 7.08 19.64
CA ASN A 104 19.40 6.99 20.88
C ASN A 104 18.20 6.05 20.74
N VAL A 105 17.72 5.85 19.52
CA VAL A 105 16.45 5.16 19.23
C VAL A 105 16.69 3.73 18.74
N ARG A 106 17.91 3.39 18.29
CA ARG A 106 18.24 2.07 17.72
C ARG A 106 19.62 1.57 18.12
N THR A 107 19.73 0.24 18.18
CA THR A 107 20.98 -0.47 18.46
C THR A 107 21.70 -0.83 17.16
N LEU A 108 23.03 -0.73 17.17
CA LEU A 108 23.87 -1.11 16.04
C LEU A 108 23.81 -2.63 15.85
N ARG A 109 23.32 -3.08 14.70
CA ARG A 109 23.39 -4.47 14.28
C ARG A 109 24.71 -4.68 13.55
N ILE A 110 25.51 -5.62 14.04
CA ILE A 110 26.82 -5.99 13.50
C ILE A 110 26.72 -7.42 12.97
N SER A 111 27.16 -7.66 11.73
CA SER A 111 27.26 -9.02 11.18
C SER A 111 28.35 -9.84 11.87
N ASP A 112 28.22 -11.17 11.88
CA ASP A 112 29.18 -12.07 12.54
C ASP A 112 30.62 -11.90 12.01
N ASP A 113 30.76 -11.57 10.72
CA ASP A 113 32.05 -11.28 10.08
C ASP A 113 32.58 -9.87 10.36
N LYS A 114 31.83 -9.05 11.12
CA LYS A 114 32.10 -7.64 11.46
C LYS A 114 32.35 -6.74 10.24
N LYS A 115 31.80 -7.08 9.08
CA LYS A 115 31.93 -6.28 7.85
C LYS A 115 30.72 -5.38 7.59
N HIS A 116 29.62 -5.61 8.29
CA HIS A 116 28.39 -4.87 8.10
C HIS A 116 27.87 -4.32 9.41
N PHE A 117 27.66 -3.01 9.42
CA PHE A 117 27.19 -2.23 10.55
C PHE A 117 25.92 -1.52 10.10
N SER A 118 24.82 -1.70 10.81
CA SER A 118 23.55 -1.12 10.39
C SER A 118 22.61 -0.74 11.52
N TYR A 119 21.83 0.31 11.29
CA TYR A 119 20.66 0.63 12.10
C TYR A 119 19.40 0.26 11.34
N TRP A 120 18.50 -0.44 12.02
CA TRP A 120 17.22 -0.90 11.48
C TRP A 120 16.08 -0.18 12.19
N PHE A 121 15.36 0.62 11.43
CA PHE A 121 14.19 1.35 11.88
C PHE A 121 12.96 0.62 11.38
N GLU A 122 12.28 -0.08 12.27
CA GLU A 122 11.05 -0.82 11.98
C GLU A 122 9.88 -0.10 12.67
N LYS A 123 8.77 0.12 11.95
CA LYS A 123 7.53 0.73 12.46
C LYS A 123 6.33 0.19 11.71
N TRP A 124 5.30 -0.17 12.45
CA TRP A 124 3.97 -0.41 11.91
C TRP A 124 3.16 0.88 11.95
N ILE A 125 2.59 1.27 10.81
CA ILE A 125 1.68 2.41 10.70
C ILE A 125 0.27 1.89 10.47
N GLY A 126 -0.59 2.09 11.47
CA GLY A 126 -1.90 1.47 11.52
C GLY A 126 -1.82 -0.05 11.55
N ASP A 127 -2.77 -0.73 10.88
CA ASP A 127 -2.83 -2.20 10.80
C ASP A 127 -2.36 -2.76 9.44
N ARG A 128 -1.79 -1.92 8.56
CA ARG A 128 -1.56 -2.30 7.15
C ARG A 128 -0.19 -1.94 6.59
N ILE A 129 0.51 -0.97 7.16
CA ILE A 129 1.80 -0.55 6.61
C ILE A 129 2.90 -1.07 7.53
N ASP A 130 3.74 -1.94 6.99
CA ASP A 130 5.03 -2.28 7.58
C ASP A 130 6.10 -1.42 6.92
N PHE A 131 6.79 -0.62 7.71
CA PHE A 131 7.83 0.29 7.26
C PHE A 131 9.15 -0.04 7.94
N THR A 132 10.09 -0.56 7.14
CA THR A 132 11.48 -0.75 7.51
C THR A 132 12.40 0.19 6.76
N PHE A 133 13.25 0.92 7.49
CA PHE A 133 14.34 1.71 6.94
C PHE A 133 15.66 1.24 7.53
N VAL A 134 16.68 1.04 6.69
CA VAL A 134 17.99 0.56 7.13
C VAL A 134 19.10 1.48 6.64
N LEU A 135 19.90 1.95 7.59
CA LEU A 135 21.14 2.66 7.34
C LEU A 135 22.30 1.69 7.51
N TRP A 136 23.17 1.62 6.49
CA TRP A 136 24.39 0.84 6.54
C TRP A 136 25.58 1.77 6.64
N PHE A 137 26.51 1.47 7.53
CA PHE A 137 27.72 2.25 7.77
C PHE A 137 28.94 1.56 7.18
N LYS A 138 30.00 2.34 6.91
CA LYS A 138 31.26 1.80 6.36
C LYS A 138 32.06 1.03 7.42
N ASP A 139 31.95 1.44 8.68
CA ASP A 139 32.55 0.80 9.85
C ASP A 139 31.62 0.93 11.08
N GLU A 140 32.10 0.55 12.27
CA GLU A 140 31.34 0.56 13.52
C GLU A 140 30.91 1.95 14.00
N ARG A 141 31.55 3.03 13.51
CA ARG A 141 31.20 4.40 13.88
C ARG A 141 29.94 4.81 13.15
N ALA A 142 28.79 4.61 13.76
CA ALA A 142 27.49 4.92 13.18
C ALA A 142 27.17 6.43 13.22
N THR A 143 27.98 7.24 12.52
CA THR A 143 27.78 8.69 12.35
C THR A 143 27.26 9.02 10.96
N LYS A 144 26.71 10.22 10.79
CA LYS A 144 26.15 10.69 9.51
C LYS A 144 27.14 10.64 8.34
N ASP A 145 28.39 11.04 8.58
CA ASP A 145 29.44 11.04 7.54
C ASP A 145 29.90 9.62 7.15
N ASN A 146 29.56 8.63 7.97
CA ASN A 146 29.96 7.24 7.78
C ASN A 146 28.89 6.37 7.12
N ILE A 147 27.75 6.96 6.73
CA ILE A 147 26.72 6.24 5.99
C ILE A 147 27.27 5.79 4.63
N LYS A 148 27.13 4.50 4.34
CA LYS A 148 27.50 3.86 3.08
C LYS A 148 26.33 3.79 2.12
N LYS A 149 25.17 3.37 2.62
CA LYS A 149 23.93 3.21 1.83
C LYS A 149 22.72 3.21 2.74
N ALA A 150 21.57 3.49 2.16
CA ALA A 150 20.28 3.35 2.80
C ALA A 150 19.37 2.42 2.00
N SER A 151 18.45 1.75 2.69
CA SER A 151 17.46 0.88 2.08
C SER A 151 16.11 1.11 2.75
N LEU A 152 15.06 1.13 1.95
CA LEU A 152 13.70 1.35 2.41
C LEU A 152 12.84 0.20 1.91
N TRP A 153 12.19 -0.50 2.83
CA TRP A 153 11.22 -1.55 2.54
C TRP A 153 9.91 -1.16 3.18
N VAL A 154 8.90 -0.96 2.34
CA VAL A 154 7.55 -0.66 2.81
C VAL A 154 6.61 -1.65 2.16
N TRP A 155 5.79 -2.29 2.98
CA TRP A 155 4.74 -3.19 2.56
C TRP A 155 3.40 -2.62 2.98
N TRP A 156 2.44 -2.65 2.07
CA TRP A 156 1.05 -2.37 2.37
C TRP A 156 0.21 -3.62 2.19
N ASP A 157 -0.31 -4.10 3.31
CA ASP A 157 -1.12 -5.30 3.39
C ASP A 157 -2.55 -5.06 2.85
N GLN A 158 -2.90 -5.86 1.86
CA GLN A 158 -4.22 -5.91 1.28
C GLN A 158 -5.03 -7.01 1.94
N LYS A 159 -5.90 -6.63 2.88
CA LYS A 159 -6.98 -7.53 3.30
C LYS A 159 -8.01 -7.61 2.18
N ARG A 160 -7.93 -8.63 1.34
CA ARG A 160 -8.87 -8.89 0.25
C ARG A 160 -9.50 -10.29 0.36
N PRO A 161 -10.74 -10.47 -0.10
CA PRO A 161 -11.28 -11.80 -0.32
C PRO A 161 -10.48 -12.46 -1.46
N ILE A 162 -9.61 -13.42 -1.13
CA ILE A 162 -8.84 -14.16 -2.12
C ILE A 162 -9.63 -15.41 -2.52
N PRO A 163 -9.99 -15.58 -3.80
CA PRO A 163 -10.45 -16.87 -4.29
C PRO A 163 -9.23 -17.78 -4.47
N LEU A 164 -9.02 -18.74 -3.56
CA LEU A 164 -8.02 -19.78 -3.77
C LEU A 164 -8.46 -20.69 -4.93
N GLY A 165 -7.57 -20.82 -5.91
CA GLY A 165 -7.68 -21.79 -6.98
C GLY A 165 -7.33 -23.18 -6.46
N ASN A 166 -8.18 -24.14 -6.82
CA ASN A 166 -8.12 -25.58 -6.56
C ASN A 166 -8.55 -26.01 -5.15
N GLU A 167 -9.60 -26.85 -5.15
CA GLU A 167 -10.05 -27.69 -4.02
C GLU A 167 -10.95 -27.07 -2.94
N GLY A 168 -11.98 -26.33 -3.36
CA GLY A 168 -13.25 -26.32 -2.63
C GLY A 168 -13.30 -25.60 -1.28
N VAL A 169 -12.22 -24.95 -0.84
CA VAL A 169 -12.19 -24.18 0.41
C VAL A 169 -12.64 -22.73 0.16
N GLY A 170 -13.37 -22.13 1.11
CA GLY A 170 -14.14 -20.89 0.95
C GLY A 170 -13.36 -19.60 0.64
N LEU A 171 -14.07 -18.47 0.60
CA LEU A 171 -13.45 -17.15 0.58
C LEU A 171 -12.79 -16.88 1.93
N TYR A 172 -11.48 -16.66 1.91
CA TYR A 172 -10.76 -16.15 3.07
C TYR A 172 -10.35 -14.71 2.82
N TRP A 173 -10.36 -13.92 3.89
CA TRP A 173 -9.68 -12.65 3.91
C TRP A 173 -8.20 -12.96 4.00
N GLY A 174 -7.52 -12.88 2.86
CA GLY A 174 -6.09 -13.12 2.76
C GLY A 174 -5.35 -11.80 2.57
N ASN A 175 -4.07 -11.85 2.90
CA ASN A 175 -3.14 -10.74 2.84
C ASN A 175 -2.35 -10.84 1.53
N THR A 176 -2.56 -9.90 0.60
CA THR A 176 -1.73 -9.75 -0.62
C THR A 176 -0.91 -8.47 -0.52
N PRO A 177 0.17 -8.45 0.28
CA PRO A 177 0.94 -7.24 0.48
C PRO A 177 1.61 -6.79 -0.83
N ILE A 178 1.56 -5.48 -1.09
CA ILE A 178 2.32 -4.84 -2.17
C ILE A 178 3.45 -4.00 -1.57
N ASN A 179 4.53 -3.81 -2.31
CA ASN A 179 5.65 -2.98 -1.89
C ASN A 179 5.90 -1.82 -2.86
N CYS A 180 6.85 -0.95 -2.51
CA CYS A 180 7.19 0.21 -3.34
C CYS A 180 7.74 -0.16 -4.73
N GLY A 181 8.18 -1.42 -4.94
CA GLY A 181 8.54 -1.94 -6.26
C GLY A 181 7.38 -1.88 -7.27
N TYR A 182 6.13 -1.79 -6.81
CA TYR A 182 4.98 -1.56 -7.69
C TYR A 182 5.02 -0.21 -8.44
N PHE A 183 5.81 0.76 -7.95
CA PHE A 183 5.90 2.11 -8.52
C PHE A 183 7.22 2.37 -9.28
N LYS A 184 8.08 1.37 -9.37
CA LYS A 184 9.33 1.41 -10.15
C LYS A 184 9.06 1.03 -11.61
#